data_AF-A0A397SMR3-F1
#
_entry.id   AF-A0A397SMR3-F1
#
_cell.length_a   1.000
_cell.length_b   1.000
_cell.length_c   1.000
_cell.angle_alpha   90.00
_cell.angle_beta   90.00
_cell.angle_gamma   90.00
#
_symmetry.space_group_name_H-M   'P 1'
#
loop_
_entity.id
_entity.type
_entity.pdbx_description
1 polymer ?
#
loop_
_entity_poly.entity_id
_entity_poly.type
_entity_poly.pdbx_seq_one_letter_code
_entity_poly.pdbx_strand_id
1 'polypeptide(L)'
;MDSNPTIIQPPNEKTKMFADFKTALFAIYQFLTGDSSALSNWSYINNQSLVILIVLFSLLIRVSYLIQKAEILAEIELFHLLPHQRR
;
A
#
# COMPACT_ATOMS: atom_id res chain seq x y z
N MET A 1 40.10 6.66 -18.92
CA MET A 1 38.86 7.17 -19.56
C MET A 1 37.79 6.18 -19.20
N ASP A 2 37.15 6.34 -18.05
CA ASP A 2 36.09 5.43 -17.60
C ASP A 2 34.78 6.20 -17.67
N SER A 3 34.14 6.05 -18.82
CA SER A 3 32.88 6.68 -19.18
C SER A 3 31.79 6.21 -18.21
N ASN A 4 31.47 7.06 -17.24
CA ASN A 4 30.37 6.83 -16.30
C ASN A 4 29.06 6.67 -17.10
N PRO A 5 28.36 5.51 -17.04
CA PRO A 5 27.15 5.27 -17.83
C PRO A 5 25.90 5.90 -17.19
N THR A 6 26.06 6.98 -16.42
CA THR A 6 24.95 7.74 -15.84
C THR A 6 24.45 8.78 -16.84
N ILE A 7 24.12 8.32 -18.05
CA ILE A 7 23.35 9.11 -19.01
C ILE A 7 21.90 9.03 -18.52
N ILE A 8 21.37 10.18 -18.12
CA ILE A 8 20.01 10.42 -17.62
C ILE A 8 19.00 9.56 -18.38
N GLN A 9 18.42 8.55 -17.72
CA GLN A 9 17.39 7.73 -18.35
C GLN A 9 16.16 8.60 -18.67
N PRO A 10 15.60 8.53 -19.89
CA PRO A 10 14.34 9.19 -20.18
C PRO A 10 13.26 8.67 -19.21
N PRO A 11 12.35 9.53 -18.75
CA PRO A 11 11.37 9.14 -17.74
C PRO A 11 10.52 7.98 -18.26
N ASN A 12 10.61 6.86 -17.55
CA ASN A 12 9.76 5.68 -17.71
C ASN A 12 8.30 6.03 -17.33
N GLU A 13 7.32 5.33 -17.91
CA GLU A 13 5.90 5.49 -17.60
C GLU A 13 5.60 5.49 -16.08
N LYS A 14 6.36 4.73 -15.29
CA LYS A 14 6.26 4.64 -13.82
C LYS A 14 6.92 5.80 -13.06
N THR A 15 7.80 6.58 -13.69
CA THR A 15 8.53 7.68 -13.03
C THR A 15 7.60 8.78 -12.50
N LYS A 16 6.39 8.93 -13.06
CA LYS A 16 5.37 9.88 -12.62
C LYS A 16 4.20 9.23 -11.90
N MET A 17 4.34 8.00 -11.39
CA MET A 17 3.21 7.26 -10.82
C MET A 17 2.49 7.97 -9.66
N PHE A 18 3.17 8.85 -8.93
CA PHE A 18 2.59 9.64 -7.84
C PHE A 18 2.25 11.09 -8.20
N ALA A 19 2.40 11.50 -9.48
CA ALA A 19 2.13 12.88 -9.90
C ALA A 19 0.63 13.15 -10.10
N ASP A 20 -0.14 12.14 -10.49
CA ASP A 20 -1.59 12.22 -10.71
C ASP A 20 -2.34 11.31 -9.73
N PHE A 21 -3.49 11.76 -9.23
CA PHE A 21 -4.29 11.02 -8.26
C PHE A 21 -4.70 9.63 -8.75
N LYS A 22 -5.15 9.50 -10.00
CA LYS A 22 -5.58 8.22 -10.60
C LYS A 22 -4.44 7.21 -10.61
N THR A 23 -3.26 7.66 -11.00
CA THR A 23 -2.06 6.82 -11.10
C THR A 23 -1.50 6.50 -9.71
N ALA A 24 -1.58 7.45 -8.77
CA ALA A 24 -1.17 7.26 -7.39
C ALA A 24 -2.04 6.20 -6.70
N LEU A 25 -3.36 6.22 -6.94
CA LEU A 25 -4.28 5.21 -6.42
C LEU A 25 -3.93 3.82 -6.95
N PHE A 26 -3.64 3.71 -8.24
CA PHE A 26 -3.20 2.46 -8.86
C PHE A 26 -1.87 1.97 -8.28
N ALA A 27 -0.89 2.86 -8.08
CA ALA A 27 0.39 2.54 -7.46
C ALA A 27 0.22 2.02 -6.01
N ILE A 28 -0.69 2.61 -5.23
CA ILE A 28 -1.01 2.13 -3.87
C ILE A 28 -1.63 0.74 -3.93
N TYR A 29 -2.59 0.51 -4.82
CA TYR A 29 -3.17 -0.83 -5.01
C TYR A 29 -2.10 -1.87 -5.36
N GLN A 30 -1.20 -1.52 -6.27
CA GLN A 30 -0.13 -2.40 -6.69
C GLN A 30 0.84 -2.70 -5.53
N PHE A 31 1.15 -1.68 -4.73
CA PHE A 31 1.96 -1.82 -3.51
C PHE A 31 1.29 -2.75 -2.49
N LEU A 32 -0.01 -2.60 -2.24
CA LEU A 32 -0.76 -3.45 -1.30
C LEU A 32 -0.88 -4.91 -1.75
N THR A 33 -0.88 -5.15 -3.06
CA THR A 33 -0.90 -6.49 -3.67
C THR A 33 0.49 -7.12 -3.78
N GLY A 34 1.55 -6.39 -3.42
CA GLY A 34 2.92 -6.90 -3.28
C GLY A 34 3.87 -6.55 -4.43
N ASP A 35 3.46 -5.74 -5.41
CA ASP A 35 4.35 -5.25 -6.46
C ASP A 35 4.93 -3.89 -6.08
N SER A 36 6.24 -3.88 -5.87
CA SER A 36 7.02 -2.71 -5.45
C SER A 36 7.57 -1.88 -6.61
N SER A 37 7.21 -2.17 -7.86
CA SER A 37 7.72 -1.45 -9.05
C SER A 37 7.34 0.03 -9.10
N ALA A 38 6.30 0.45 -8.36
CA ALA A 38 5.98 1.87 -8.19
C ALA A 38 7.01 2.61 -7.32
N LEU A 39 7.70 1.88 -6.43
CA LEU A 39 8.67 2.41 -5.48
C LEU A 39 10.13 2.16 -5.90
N SER A 40 10.38 1.36 -6.95
CA SER A 40 11.73 0.94 -7.35
C SER A 40 12.66 2.08 -7.76
N ASN A 41 12.12 3.22 -8.17
CA ASN A 41 12.92 4.42 -8.48
C ASN A 41 13.46 5.12 -7.22
N TRP A 42 12.91 4.81 -6.04
CA TRP A 42 13.31 5.47 -4.80
C TRP A 42 14.40 4.65 -4.12
N SER A 43 15.56 5.26 -3.92
CA SER A 43 16.57 4.65 -3.05
C SER A 43 16.12 4.77 -1.60
N TYR A 44 16.06 3.63 -0.91
CA TYR A 44 15.60 3.54 0.47
C TYR A 44 16.66 4.00 1.48
N ILE A 45 17.94 3.87 1.11
CA ILE A 45 19.09 4.11 2.00
C ILE A 45 19.26 5.61 2.31
N ASN A 46 19.03 6.46 1.31
CA ASN A 46 19.15 7.91 1.41
C ASN A 46 17.84 8.59 1.87
N ASN A 47 16.74 7.84 2.01
CA ASN A 47 15.43 8.38 2.37
C ASN A 47 14.80 7.63 3.54
N GLN A 48 15.43 7.71 4.71
CA GLN A 48 14.96 7.08 5.95
C GLN A 48 13.48 7.40 6.25
N SER A 49 13.05 8.64 6.00
CA SER A 49 11.66 9.07 6.21
C SER A 49 10.67 8.30 5.31
N LEU A 50 11.02 8.06 4.04
CA LEU A 50 10.16 7.31 3.12
C LEU A 50 10.02 5.86 3.57
N VAL A 51 11.10 5.24 4.03
CA VAL A 51 11.07 3.86 4.55
C VAL A 51 10.14 3.78 5.75
N ILE A 52 10.27 4.70 6.70
CA ILE A 52 9.39 4.76 7.87
C ILE A 52 7.94 4.94 7.45
N LEU A 53 7.64 5.86 6.52
CA LEU A 53 6.29 6.09 6.03
C LEU A 53 5.69 4.83 5.37
N ILE A 54 6.44 4.15 4.51
CA ILE A 54 5.98 2.94 3.81
C ILE A 54 5.70 1.80 4.80
N VAL A 55 6.59 1.59 5.77
CA VAL A 55 6.42 0.56 6.81
C VAL A 55 5.23 0.88 7.70
N LEU A 56 5.11 2.12 8.17
CA LEU A 56 3.98 2.54 9.01
C LEU A 56 2.66 2.46 8.24
N PHE A 57 2.61 2.93 7.00
CA PHE A 57 1.41 2.90 6.17
C PHE A 57 0.93 1.47 5.90
N SER A 58 1.85 0.57 5.53
CA SER A 58 1.52 -0.84 5.33
C SER A 58 1.04 -1.52 6.62
N LEU A 59 1.68 -1.23 7.76
CA LEU A 59 1.25 -1.75 9.06
C LEU A 59 -0.15 -1.24 9.44
N LEU A 60 -0.40 0.07 9.30
CA LEU A 60 -1.69 0.70 9.60
C LEU A 60 -2.83 0.09 8.78
N ILE A 61 -2.62 -0.14 7.49
CA ILE A 61 -3.63 -0.76 6.62
C ILE A 61 -3.93 -2.19 7.06
N ARG A 62 -2.88 -2.98 7.38
CA ARG A 62 -3.07 -4.37 7.83
C ARG A 62 -3.85 -4.43 9.14
N VAL A 63 -3.48 -3.60 10.11
CA VAL A 63 -4.15 -3.57 11.43
C VAL A 63 -5.60 -3.10 11.30
N SER A 64 -5.85 -1.99 10.60
CA SER A 64 -7.21 -1.48 10.41
C SER A 64 -8.11 -2.47 9.67
N TYR A 65 -7.58 -3.19 8.67
CA TYR A 65 -8.32 -4.26 7.99
C TYR A 65 -8.73 -5.39 8.94
N LEU A 66 -7.83 -5.83 9.82
CA LEU A 66 -8.13 -6.91 10.77
C LEU A 66 -9.20 -6.51 11.78
N ILE A 67 -9.14 -5.28 12.28
CA ILE A 67 -10.13 -4.74 13.22
C ILE A 67 -11.52 -4.69 12.56
N GLN A 68 -11.61 -4.09 11.37
CA GLN A 68 -12.88 -4.01 10.64
C GLN A 68 -13.43 -5.39 10.29
N LYS A 69 -12.56 -6.33 9.88
CA LYS A 69 -12.97 -7.72 9.62
C LYS A 69 -13.55 -8.39 10.86
N ALA A 70 -12.97 -8.16 12.03
CA ALA A 70 -13.45 -8.73 13.29
C ALA A 70 -14.78 -8.12 13.74
N GLU A 71 -14.93 -6.80 13.60
CA GLU A 71 -16.16 -6.08 13.93
C GLU A 71 -17.33 -6.57 13.06
N ILE A 72 -17.14 -6.61 11.75
CA ILE A 72 -18.17 -7.10 10.80
C ILE A 72 -18.54 -8.57 11.11
N LEU A 73 -17.56 -9.41 11.44
CA LEU A 73 -17.83 -10.81 11.79
C LEU A 73 -18.68 -10.92 13.07
N ALA A 74 -18.36 -10.14 14.10
CA ALA A 74 -19.11 -10.11 15.36
C ALA A 74 -20.56 -9.63 15.15
N GLU A 75 -20.77 -8.61 14.30
CA GLU A 75 -22.12 -8.17 13.92
C GLU A 75 -22.90 -9.27 13.21
N ILE A 76 -22.29 -9.95 12.24
CA ILE A 76 -22.93 -11.07 11.51
C ILE A 76 -23.30 -12.21 12.47
N GLU A 77 -22.40 -12.62 13.36
CA GLU A 77 -22.68 -13.65 14.38
C GLU A 77 -23.85 -13.26 15.28
N LEU A 78 -23.91 -11.99 15.72
CA LEU A 78 -25.02 -11.48 16.52
C LEU A 78 -26.35 -11.53 15.76
N PHE A 79 -26.38 -11.12 14.49
CA PHE A 79 -27.57 -11.23 13.63
C PHE A 79 -28.05 -12.68 13.47
N HIS A 80 -27.14 -13.64 13.41
CA HIS A 80 -27.49 -15.06 13.33
C HIS A 80 -27.99 -15.66 14.65
N LEU A 81 -27.61 -15.11 15.80
CA LEU A 81 -28.05 -15.57 17.12
C LEU A 81 -29.37 -14.95 17.61
N LEU A 82 -29.69 -13.72 17.17
CA LEU A 82 -30.94 -13.01 17.49
C LEU A 82 -32.25 -13.80 17.24
N PRO A 83 -32.40 -14.62 16.18
CA PRO A 83 -33.59 -15.46 15.97
C PRO A 83 -33.80 -16.54 17.03
N HIS A 84 -32.71 -17.03 17.64
CA HIS A 84 -32.75 -18.14 18.61
C HIS A 84 -33.18 -17.68 20.01
N GLN A 85 -33.07 -16.38 20.31
CA GLN A 85 -33.46 -15.79 21.61
C GLN A 85 -34.95 -15.43 21.71
N ARG A 86 -35.75 -15.65 20.65
CA ARG A 86 -37.18 -15.26 20.55
C ARG A 86 -38.16 -16.45 20.49
N ARG A 87 -37.72 -17.68 20.75
CA ARG A 87 -38.59 -18.86 20.84
C ARG A 87 -38.66 -19.41 22.25
#